data_AF-W7BMS2-F1
#
_entry.id   AF-W7BMS2-F1
#
_cell.length_a   1.000
_cell.length_b   1.000
_cell.length_c   1.000
_cell.angle_alpha   90.00
_cell.angle_beta   90.00
_cell.angle_gamma   90.00
#
_symmetry.space_group_name_H-M   'P 1'
#
loop_
_entity.id
_entity.type
_entity.pdbx_description
1 polymer ?
#
loop_
_entity_poly.entity_id
_entity_poly.type
_entity_poly.pdbx_seq_one_letter_code
_entity_poly.pdbx_strand_id
1 'polypeptide(L)'
;MDKATGMPVVSNGKEVLGETTFTPEEPSGVVEVAFDLDARELAGKEVVVFEKLFRNGKEVVVHEDINDLDQTVRFIKKPDPENPGQPENPEQPENPGNPENPSQPETPQKPENPSKPDNGTSKIEKKDKAGKDGERTSLMSKLPKTGDNFSLLTLLLGSLLVAIGAIVFLNKRKQNR
;
A
#
# COMPACT_ATOMS: atom_id res chain seq x y z
N MET A 1 13.48 0.14 13.51
CA MET A 1 13.49 0.14 14.99
C MET A 1 13.35 -1.28 15.52
N ASP A 2 14.08 -1.65 16.57
CA ASP A 2 13.84 -2.88 17.34
C ASP A 2 12.60 -2.68 18.23
N LYS A 3 11.58 -3.52 18.05
CA LYS A 3 10.25 -3.34 18.66
C LYS A 3 10.25 -3.46 20.19
N ALA A 4 11.13 -4.29 20.74
CA ALA A 4 11.19 -4.57 22.17
C ALA A 4 11.94 -3.48 22.95
N THR A 5 12.90 -2.82 22.30
CA THR A 5 13.76 -1.79 22.93
C THR A 5 13.39 -0.36 22.56
N GLY A 6 12.67 -0.15 21.45
CA GLY A 6 12.41 1.19 20.91
C GLY A 6 13.66 1.89 20.38
N MET A 7 14.75 1.15 20.14
CA MET A 7 16.02 1.70 19.64
C MET A 7 16.19 1.47 18.12
N PRO A 8 17.01 2.28 17.43
CA PRO A 8 17.39 2.02 16.05
C PRO A 8 18.07 0.66 15.86
N VAL A 9 17.85 0.05 14.71
CA VAL A 9 18.56 -1.18 14.33
C VAL A 9 19.93 -0.79 13.81
N VAL A 10 20.96 -1.39 14.39
CA VAL A 10 22.36 -1.18 14.01
C VAL A 10 22.86 -2.41 13.24
N SER A 11 23.46 -2.17 12.08
CA SER A 11 24.10 -3.18 11.22
C SER A 11 25.53 -2.73 10.96
N ASN A 12 26.52 -3.59 11.21
CA ASN A 12 27.94 -3.27 11.04
C ASN A 12 28.38 -1.96 11.74
N GLY A 13 27.79 -1.65 12.90
CA GLY A 13 28.09 -0.45 13.68
C GLY A 13 27.43 0.85 13.19
N LYS A 14 26.60 0.81 12.14
CA LYS A 14 25.83 1.96 11.65
C LYS A 14 24.32 1.71 11.79
N GLU A 15 23.55 2.76 12.07
CA GLU A 15 22.09 2.72 11.96
C GLU A 15 21.65 2.36 10.52
N VAL A 16 20.66 1.48 10.43
CA VAL A 16 20.10 1.02 9.15
C VAL A 16 19.05 2.01 8.67
N LEU A 17 19.38 2.71 7.59
CA LEU A 17 18.55 3.73 6.96
C LEU A 17 18.51 3.49 5.44
N GLY A 18 17.34 3.66 4.85
CA GLY A 18 17.13 3.76 3.40
C GLY A 18 16.65 5.16 3.04
N GLU A 19 17.15 5.71 1.93
CA GLU A 19 16.73 7.01 1.40
C GLU A 19 16.66 6.93 -0.12
N THR A 20 15.66 7.58 -0.71
CA THR A 20 15.59 7.82 -2.15
C THR A 20 15.00 9.21 -2.42
N THR A 21 15.46 9.86 -3.49
CA THR A 21 14.88 11.11 -3.98
C THR A 21 14.11 10.82 -5.26
N PHE A 22 12.84 11.21 -5.30
CA PHE A 22 11.95 11.00 -6.45
C PHE A 22 11.19 12.29 -6.80
N THR A 23 10.62 12.31 -8.00
CA THR A 23 9.61 13.31 -8.40
C THR A 23 8.31 12.56 -8.66
N PRO A 24 7.18 12.91 -8.01
CA PRO A 24 5.90 12.30 -8.32
C PRO A 24 5.49 12.60 -9.77
N GLU A 25 5.20 11.56 -10.56
CA GLU A 25 4.67 11.70 -11.91
C GLU A 25 3.16 11.92 -11.92
N GLU A 26 2.46 11.30 -10.96
CA GLU A 26 1.00 11.32 -10.80
C GLU A 26 0.62 11.77 -9.35
N PRO A 27 -0.63 12.21 -9.11
CA PRO A 27 -1.10 12.60 -7.77
C PRO A 27 -1.07 11.50 -6.71
N SER A 28 -1.06 10.23 -7.14
CA SER A 28 -0.94 9.03 -6.32
C SER A 28 0.03 8.05 -6.98
N GLY A 29 0.87 7.38 -6.20
CA GLY A 29 1.85 6.42 -6.72
C GLY A 29 2.54 5.64 -5.61
N VAL A 30 3.49 4.79 -6.00
CA VAL A 30 4.32 3.98 -5.11
C VAL A 30 5.79 4.26 -5.41
N VAL A 31 6.63 4.31 -4.37
CA VAL A 31 8.08 4.51 -4.48
C VAL A 31 8.75 3.41 -3.68
N GLU A 32 9.75 2.75 -4.26
CA GLU A 32 10.54 1.73 -3.58
C GLU A 32 11.74 2.39 -2.87
N VAL A 33 11.91 2.06 -1.58
CA VAL A 33 13.05 2.52 -0.76
C VAL A 33 13.84 1.30 -0.33
N ALA A 34 15.00 1.08 -0.95
CA ALA A 34 15.87 -0.05 -0.65
C ALA A 34 16.90 0.29 0.44
N PHE A 35 17.21 -0.68 1.31
CA PHE A 35 18.32 -0.64 2.26
C PHE A 35 18.83 -2.06 2.56
N ASP A 36 20.11 -2.17 2.89
CA ASP A 36 20.73 -3.45 3.27
C ASP A 36 20.68 -3.66 4.79
N LEU A 37 20.34 -4.88 5.21
CA LEU A 37 20.26 -5.27 6.61
C LEU A 37 20.97 -6.60 6.85
N ASP A 38 22.00 -6.60 7.71
CA ASP A 38 22.61 -7.84 8.20
C ASP A 38 21.76 -8.43 9.34
N ALA A 39 20.89 -9.37 8.98
CA ALA A 39 19.95 -9.97 9.91
C ALA A 39 20.55 -11.01 10.88
N ARG A 40 21.86 -11.28 10.83
CA ARG A 40 22.49 -12.36 11.62
C ARG A 40 22.30 -12.21 13.13
N GLU A 41 22.30 -10.98 13.63
CA GLU A 41 22.13 -10.67 15.05
C GLU A 41 20.65 -10.42 15.44
N LEU A 42 19.72 -10.54 14.49
CA LEU A 42 18.30 -10.26 14.71
C LEU A 42 17.46 -11.46 15.15
N ALA A 43 18.03 -12.67 15.22
CA ALA A 43 17.30 -13.89 15.55
C ALA A 43 16.49 -13.79 16.87
N GLY A 44 15.17 -13.84 16.75
CA GLY A 44 14.20 -13.70 17.84
C GLY A 44 13.70 -12.29 18.12
N LYS A 45 14.05 -11.31 17.29
CA LYS A 45 13.56 -9.92 17.39
C LYS A 45 12.41 -9.65 16.42
N GLU A 46 11.64 -8.63 16.77
CA GLU A 46 10.76 -7.93 15.82
C GLU A 46 11.40 -6.58 15.49
N VAL A 47 11.39 -6.23 14.21
CA VAL A 47 11.87 -4.94 13.71
C VAL A 47 10.73 -4.28 12.95
N VAL A 48 10.51 -2.99 13.21
CA VAL A 48 9.52 -2.17 12.52
C VAL A 48 10.24 -1.13 11.66
N VAL A 49 9.81 -1.00 10.40
CA VAL A 49 10.27 0.08 9.50
C VAL A 49 9.50 1.34 9.81
N PHE A 50 10.15 2.51 9.72
CA PHE A 50 9.56 3.84 9.90
C PHE A 50 9.80 4.65 8.64
N GLU A 51 8.84 5.49 8.25
CA GLU A 51 8.90 6.27 7.00
C GLU A 51 8.71 7.77 7.24
N LYS A 52 9.51 8.57 6.52
CA LYS A 52 9.46 10.04 6.54
C LYS A 52 9.57 10.59 5.13
N LEU A 53 8.61 11.43 4.74
CA LEU A 53 8.64 12.16 3.48
C LEU A 53 9.10 13.59 3.73
N PHE A 54 10.14 14.01 3.01
CA PHE A 54 10.66 15.38 3.06
C PHE A 54 10.38 16.11 1.76
N ARG A 55 10.08 17.41 1.86
CA ARG A 55 10.00 18.33 0.73
C ARG A 55 10.79 19.60 1.06
N ASN A 56 11.79 19.93 0.23
CA ASN A 56 12.70 21.06 0.44
C ASN A 56 13.36 21.06 1.83
N GLY A 57 13.78 19.88 2.31
CA GLY A 57 14.40 19.71 3.64
C GLY A 57 13.42 19.79 4.83
N LYS A 58 12.12 19.95 4.60
CA LYS A 58 11.09 19.93 5.65
C LYS A 58 10.33 18.61 5.62
N GLU A 59 10.17 17.96 6.77
CA GLU A 59 9.26 16.83 6.94
C GLU A 59 7.81 17.26 6.64
N VAL A 60 7.09 16.45 5.85
CA VAL A 60 5.70 16.73 5.44
C VAL A 60 4.74 15.58 5.72
N VAL A 61 5.23 14.34 5.79
CA VAL A 61 4.47 13.15 6.19
C VAL A 61 5.40 12.26 7.01
N VAL A 62 4.86 11.62 8.05
CA VAL A 62 5.55 10.69 8.92
C VAL A 62 4.65 9.48 9.20
N HIS A 63 5.23 8.28 9.17
CA HIS A 63 4.61 7.05 9.63
C HIS A 63 5.59 6.34 10.56
N GLU A 64 5.38 6.52 11.87
CA GLU A 64 6.25 6.06 12.95
C GLU A 64 5.44 5.38 14.07
N ASP A 65 4.72 4.29 13.76
CA ASP A 65 4.07 3.45 14.77
C ASP A 65 4.85 2.14 14.98
N ILE A 66 5.45 2.00 16.16
CA ILE A 66 6.19 0.80 16.59
C ILE A 66 5.30 -0.45 16.74
N ASN A 67 3.97 -0.30 16.69
CA ASN A 67 3.00 -1.38 16.78
C ASN A 67 2.44 -1.81 15.43
N ASP A 68 2.74 -1.09 14.34
CA ASP A 68 2.25 -1.41 13.00
C ASP A 68 2.69 -2.82 12.58
N LEU A 69 1.71 -3.72 12.44
CA LEU A 69 1.93 -5.11 12.08
C LEU A 69 2.27 -5.26 10.59
N ASP A 70 1.75 -4.39 9.72
CA ASP A 70 2.03 -4.43 8.28
C ASP A 70 3.46 -3.92 7.97
N GLN A 71 4.07 -3.17 8.90
CA GLN A 71 5.48 -2.73 8.84
C GLN A 71 6.41 -3.49 9.81
N THR A 72 5.93 -4.54 10.50
CA THR A 72 6.72 -5.39 11.40
C THR A 72 7.28 -6.63 10.69
N VAL A 73 8.60 -6.83 10.73
CA VAL A 73 9.29 -8.08 10.35
C VAL A 73 9.71 -8.85 11.60
N ARG A 74 9.29 -10.11 11.72
CA ARG A 74 9.71 -11.03 12.81
C ARG A 74 10.85 -11.94 12.33
N PHE A 75 12.00 -11.87 13.00
CA PHE A 75 13.13 -12.75 12.75
C PHE A 75 13.03 -13.98 13.66
N ILE A 76 12.83 -15.16 13.08
CA ILE A 76 12.64 -16.41 13.84
C ILE A 76 13.98 -16.93 14.37
N LYS A 77 14.04 -17.30 15.66
CA LYS A 77 15.18 -18.09 16.17
C LYS A 77 15.12 -19.48 15.54
N LYS A 78 16.24 -19.96 15.01
CA LYS A 78 16.34 -21.38 14.65
C LYS A 78 16.13 -22.20 15.92
N PRO A 79 15.32 -23.27 15.90
CA PRO A 79 15.18 -24.15 17.05
C PRO A 79 16.54 -24.76 17.40
N ASP A 80 16.82 -24.87 18.68
CA ASP A 80 18.03 -25.54 19.18
C ASP A 80 17.87 -27.05 18.92
N PRO A 81 18.77 -27.70 18.16
CA PRO A 81 18.66 -29.14 17.91
C PRO A 81 18.79 -29.99 19.17
N GLU A 82 19.38 -29.48 20.26
CA GLU A 82 19.51 -30.20 21.54
C GLU A 82 18.29 -29.98 22.47
N ASN A 83 17.46 -28.98 22.19
CA ASN A 83 16.20 -28.76 22.90
C ASN A 83 15.16 -28.10 21.95
N PRO A 84 14.41 -28.90 21.16
CA PRO A 84 13.61 -28.39 20.05
C PRO A 84 12.40 -27.53 20.46
N GLY A 85 12.11 -27.41 21.76
CA GLY A 85 10.88 -26.83 22.28
C GLY A 85 9.67 -27.75 22.06
N GLN A 86 8.62 -27.54 22.83
CA GLN A 86 7.31 -28.10 22.49
C GLN A 86 6.69 -27.20 21.40
N PRO A 87 6.09 -27.75 20.33
CA PRO A 87 5.45 -26.92 19.32
C PRO A 87 4.36 -26.06 19.96
N GLU A 88 4.42 -24.75 19.71
CA GLU A 88 3.33 -23.84 20.04
C GLU A 88 2.09 -24.26 19.24
N ASN A 89 0.98 -24.50 19.93
CA ASN A 89 -0.27 -24.86 19.29
C ASN A 89 -0.74 -23.64 18.47
N PRO A 90 -0.98 -23.77 17.15
CA PRO A 90 -1.45 -22.65 16.34
C PRO A 90 -2.68 -22.02 16.98
N GLU A 91 -2.73 -20.69 17.03
CA GLU A 91 -3.94 -19.98 17.44
C GLU A 91 -5.09 -20.44 16.54
N GLN A 92 -6.17 -20.89 17.17
CA GLN A 92 -7.31 -21.46 16.46
C GLN A 92 -7.88 -20.40 15.53
N PRO A 93 -8.04 -20.67 14.21
CA PRO A 93 -8.54 -19.67 13.28
C PRO A 93 -9.90 -19.15 13.76
N GLU A 94 -10.08 -17.83 13.73
CA GLU A 94 -11.37 -17.23 14.06
C GLU A 94 -12.45 -17.83 13.17
N ASN A 95 -13.57 -18.21 13.79
CA ASN A 95 -14.64 -18.90 13.10
C ASN A 95 -15.25 -17.95 12.05
N PRO A 96 -15.27 -18.29 10.74
CA PRO A 96 -15.80 -17.40 9.72
C PRO A 96 -17.23 -16.98 10.06
N GLY A 97 -17.49 -15.67 10.06
CA GLY A 97 -18.83 -15.13 10.23
C GLY A 97 -19.81 -15.77 9.24
N ASN A 98 -21.00 -16.12 9.72
CA ASN A 98 -22.00 -16.80 8.90
C ASN A 98 -22.33 -15.97 7.64
N PRO A 99 -22.28 -16.54 6.42
CA PRO A 99 -22.53 -15.76 5.21
C PRO A 99 -23.91 -15.10 5.23
N GLU A 100 -23.97 -13.80 4.94
CA GLU A 100 -25.24 -13.15 4.64
C GLU A 100 -25.83 -13.74 3.36
N ASN A 101 -27.10 -14.12 3.41
CA ASN A 101 -27.78 -14.74 2.27
C ASN A 101 -27.94 -13.73 1.14
N PRO A 102 -27.43 -13.98 -0.09
CA PRO A 102 -27.52 -13.02 -1.17
C PRO A 102 -28.97 -12.65 -1.50
N SER A 103 -29.25 -11.35 -1.55
CA SER A 103 -30.51 -10.85 -2.09
C SER A 103 -30.69 -11.32 -3.53
N GLN A 104 -31.89 -11.81 -3.85
CA GLN A 104 -32.22 -12.36 -5.17
C GLN A 104 -31.97 -11.31 -6.29
N PRO A 105 -31.31 -11.68 -7.40
CA PRO A 105 -31.02 -10.73 -8.47
C PRO A 105 -32.30 -10.26 -9.17
N GLU A 106 -32.39 -8.94 -9.44
CA GLU A 106 -33.47 -8.38 -10.24
C GLU A 106 -33.41 -8.86 -11.70
N THR A 107 -34.58 -8.96 -12.33
CA THR A 107 -34.73 -9.44 -13.70
C THR A 107 -34.17 -8.42 -14.72
N PRO A 108 -33.31 -8.84 -15.68
CA PRO A 108 -32.78 -7.93 -16.69
C PRO A 108 -33.89 -7.31 -17.55
N GLN A 109 -33.83 -5.98 -17.73
CA GLN A 109 -34.69 -5.30 -18.71
C GLN A 109 -34.26 -5.64 -20.14
N LYS A 110 -35.25 -5.72 -21.04
CA LYS A 110 -35.07 -6.07 -22.45
C LYS A 110 -34.26 -4.98 -23.18
N PRO A 111 -33.22 -5.32 -23.98
CA PRO A 111 -32.49 -4.33 -24.75
C PRO A 111 -33.34 -3.65 -25.83
N GLU A 112 -33.21 -2.33 -25.97
CA GLU A 112 -33.66 -1.62 -27.16
C GLU A 112 -32.69 -1.83 -28.33
N ASN A 113 -33.21 -1.75 -29.56
CA ASN A 113 -32.52 -2.16 -30.77
C ASN A 113 -31.73 -0.98 -31.40
N PRO A 114 -30.40 -1.05 -31.56
CA PRO A 114 -29.62 0.04 -32.14
C PRO A 114 -29.75 0.12 -33.67
N SER A 115 -30.10 1.30 -34.16
CA SER A 115 -30.05 1.65 -35.58
C SER A 115 -28.61 1.67 -36.13
N LYS A 116 -28.46 1.34 -37.42
CA LYS A 116 -27.19 1.21 -38.16
C LYS A 116 -27.38 1.81 -39.57
N PRO A 117 -26.36 2.11 -40.39
CA PRO A 117 -24.95 2.53 -40.17
C PRO A 117 -24.64 3.94 -40.77
N ASP A 118 -23.40 4.44 -40.60
CA ASP A 118 -22.39 4.71 -41.67
C ASP A 118 -21.19 5.50 -41.09
N ASN A 119 -19.98 5.56 -41.65
CA ASN A 119 -19.19 4.71 -42.56
C ASN A 119 -17.71 5.15 -42.36
N GLY A 120 -16.68 4.28 -42.50
CA GLY A 120 -15.31 4.74 -42.22
C GLY A 120 -14.21 3.68 -42.12
N THR A 121 -13.94 2.99 -43.23
CA THR A 121 -12.87 1.98 -43.33
C THR A 121 -11.45 2.52 -43.22
N SER A 122 -10.57 1.78 -42.54
CA SER A 122 -9.34 1.26 -43.18
C SER A 122 -8.84 -0.01 -42.48
N LYS A 123 -8.28 -0.93 -43.27
CA LYS A 123 -8.06 -2.35 -42.92
C LYS A 123 -6.82 -2.89 -43.63
N ILE A 124 -5.81 -3.35 -42.87
CA ILE A 124 -4.65 -4.15 -43.32
C ILE A 124 -4.26 -5.02 -42.09
N GLU A 125 -4.75 -6.25 -41.88
CA GLU A 125 -4.33 -7.55 -42.47
C GLU A 125 -2.79 -7.71 -42.60
N LYS A 126 -2.12 -8.79 -42.14
CA LYS A 126 -2.55 -10.20 -42.05
C LYS A 126 -1.55 -11.07 -41.24
N LYS A 127 -2.06 -12.16 -40.61
CA LYS A 127 -1.56 -13.58 -40.51
C LYS A 127 -0.03 -13.85 -40.38
N ASP A 128 0.48 -14.87 -39.69
CA ASP A 128 -0.01 -16.13 -39.06
C ASP A 128 1.05 -16.48 -37.94
N LYS A 129 1.02 -17.54 -37.09
CA LYS A 129 0.26 -18.80 -37.14
C LYS A 129 -0.16 -19.41 -35.77
N ALA A 130 0.64 -20.31 -35.17
CA ALA A 130 0.26 -21.21 -34.06
C ALA A 130 1.46 -21.88 -33.35
N GLY A 131 1.32 -22.15 -32.04
CA GLY A 131 2.14 -23.00 -31.18
C GLY A 131 1.33 -23.38 -29.93
N LYS A 132 1.53 -24.57 -29.34
CA LYS A 132 0.61 -25.13 -28.32
C LYS A 132 1.34 -25.94 -27.23
N ASP A 133 1.45 -25.30 -26.08
CA ASP A 133 1.97 -25.77 -24.79
C ASP A 133 1.51 -24.71 -23.76
N GLY A 134 1.25 -24.98 -22.48
CA GLY A 134 1.64 -26.10 -21.64
C GLY A 134 1.94 -25.53 -20.25
N GLU A 135 0.90 -25.43 -19.43
CA GLU A 135 0.94 -25.32 -17.96
C GLU A 135 2.14 -24.59 -17.29
N ARG A 136 1.95 -23.30 -16.96
CA ARG A 136 2.65 -22.62 -15.85
C ARG A 136 1.67 -21.69 -15.12
N THR A 137 0.92 -22.20 -14.14
CA THR A 137 1.24 -22.11 -12.71
C THR A 137 1.57 -20.70 -12.19
N SER A 138 0.55 -20.08 -11.59
CA SER A 138 0.55 -19.76 -10.16
C SER A 138 1.64 -18.83 -9.61
N LEU A 139 1.77 -17.61 -10.14
CA LEU A 139 2.50 -16.52 -9.47
C LEU A 139 1.77 -15.18 -9.60
N MET A 140 0.82 -14.92 -8.69
CA MET A 140 0.36 -13.58 -8.32
C MET A 140 -0.21 -13.64 -6.89
N SER A 141 0.69 -13.92 -5.94
CA SER A 141 0.42 -13.72 -4.51
C SER A 141 0.10 -12.24 -4.27
N LYS A 142 -1.01 -11.98 -3.57
CA LYS A 142 -1.48 -10.65 -3.16
C LYS A 142 -0.32 -9.74 -2.73
N LEU A 143 -0.13 -8.64 -3.45
CA LEU A 143 0.68 -7.51 -2.99
C LEU A 143 -0.03 -6.84 -1.79
N PRO A 144 0.71 -6.23 -0.85
CA PRO A 144 0.12 -5.38 0.17
C PRO A 144 -0.61 -4.20 -0.49
N LYS A 145 -1.76 -3.81 0.08
CA LYS A 145 -2.53 -2.65 -0.36
C LYS A 145 -2.32 -1.49 0.60
N THR A 146 -1.65 -0.45 0.15
CA THR A 146 -1.63 0.86 0.82
C THR A 146 -2.25 1.91 -0.11
N GLY A 147 -3.03 2.84 0.47
CA GLY A 147 -3.69 3.95 -0.25
C GLY A 147 -5.23 3.91 -0.32
N ASP A 148 -5.87 2.75 -0.19
CA ASP A 148 -7.32 2.58 -0.35
C ASP A 148 -8.14 2.99 0.91
N ASN A 149 -8.05 4.24 1.39
CA ASN A 149 -8.89 4.74 2.51
C ASN A 149 -9.22 6.25 2.42
N PHE A 150 -10.03 6.65 1.44
CA PHE A 150 -10.53 8.03 1.35
C PHE A 150 -11.71 8.28 2.30
N SER A 151 -11.42 8.48 3.59
CA SER A 151 -12.45 8.74 4.62
C SER A 151 -13.19 10.07 4.39
N LEU A 152 -14.53 10.06 4.50
CA LEU A 152 -15.39 11.24 4.33
C LEU A 152 -14.95 12.45 5.19
N LEU A 153 -14.28 12.20 6.31
CA LEU A 153 -13.77 13.22 7.23
C LEU A 153 -12.68 14.11 6.61
N THR A 154 -11.84 13.58 5.70
CA THR A 154 -10.77 14.37 5.06
C THR A 154 -11.32 15.39 4.06
N LEU A 155 -12.41 15.04 3.36
CA LEU A 155 -13.13 15.94 2.45
C LEU A 155 -13.68 17.17 3.18
N LEU A 156 -14.19 16.98 4.40
CA LEU A 156 -14.77 18.06 5.22
C LEU A 156 -13.69 19.05 5.69
N LEU A 157 -12.54 18.56 6.19
CA LEU A 157 -11.42 19.43 6.58
C LEU A 157 -10.87 20.26 5.40
N GLY A 158 -10.77 19.66 4.21
CA GLY A 158 -10.33 20.36 3.00
C GLY A 158 -11.21 21.56 2.64
N SER A 159 -12.54 21.42 2.77
CA SER A 159 -13.50 22.48 2.45
C SER A 159 -13.36 23.72 3.36
N LEU A 160 -13.04 23.52 4.64
CA LEU A 160 -12.91 24.59 5.63
C LEU A 160 -11.69 25.48 5.37
N LEU A 161 -10.58 24.89 4.92
CA LEU A 161 -9.35 25.63 4.58
C LEU A 161 -9.55 26.55 3.36
N VAL A 162 -10.30 26.11 2.35
CA VAL A 162 -10.61 26.92 1.16
C VAL A 162 -11.45 28.15 1.54
N ALA A 163 -12.43 27.99 2.42
CA ALA A 163 -13.27 29.10 2.90
C ALA A 163 -12.46 30.15 3.68
N ILE A 164 -11.57 29.73 4.58
CA ILE A 164 -10.69 30.63 5.33
C ILE A 164 -9.73 31.39 4.39
N GLY A 165 -9.14 30.69 3.42
CA GLY A 165 -8.25 31.30 2.42
C GLY A 165 -8.94 32.40 1.60
N ALA A 166 -10.19 32.17 1.18
CA ALA A 166 -10.98 33.16 0.44
C ALA A 166 -11.26 34.44 1.27
N ILE A 167 -11.60 34.29 2.56
CA ILE A 167 -11.87 35.42 3.46
C ILE A 167 -10.62 36.28 3.65
N VAL A 168 -9.46 35.66 3.89
CA VAL A 168 -8.17 36.38 4.05
C VAL A 168 -7.79 37.13 2.77
N PHE A 169 -7.95 36.50 1.60
CA PHE A 169 -7.67 37.13 0.31
C PHE A 169 -8.55 38.36 0.05
N LEU A 170 -9.86 38.26 0.31
CA LEU A 170 -10.80 39.36 0.13
C LEU A 170 -10.51 40.54 1.07
N ASN A 171 -10.15 40.27 2.34
CA ASN A 171 -9.75 41.32 3.28
C ASN A 171 -8.44 42.01 2.87
N LYS A 172 -7.43 41.25 2.42
CA LYS A 172 -6.17 41.81 1.91
C LYS A 172 -6.38 42.65 0.64
N ARG A 173 -7.27 42.22 -0.27
CA ARG A 173 -7.66 43.00 -1.46
C ARG A 173 -8.38 44.30 -1.11
N LYS A 174 -9.11 44.35 0.01
CA LYS A 174 -9.81 45.56 0.49
C LYS A 174 -8.89 46.59 1.14
N GLN A 175 -7.78 46.18 1.76
CA GLN A 175 -6.79 47.11 2.33
C GLN A 175 -5.79 47.66 1.30
N ASN A 176 -5.66 47.00 0.14
CA ASN A 176 -4.80 47.43 -0.96
C ASN A 176 -5.56 48.26 -2.02
N ARG A 177 -6.57 49.02 -1.59
CA ARG A 177 -7.45 49.86 -2.41
C ARG A 177 -7.69 51.20 -1.73
#